data_AF-A0A519GZJ1-F1
#
_entry.id   AF-A0A519GZJ1-F1
#
_cell.length_a   1.000
_cell.length_b   1.000
_cell.length_c   1.000
_cell.angle_alpha   90.00
_cell.angle_beta   90.00
_cell.angle_gamma   90.00
#
_symmetry.space_group_name_H-M   'P 1'
#
loop_
_entity.id
_entity.type
_entity.pdbx_description
1 polymer ?
#
loop_
_entity_poly.entity_id
_entity_poly.type
_entity_poly.pdbx_seq_one_letter_code
_entity_poly.pdbx_strand_id
1 'polypeptide(L)'
;MNRPEFSAVAELLKPITWFPPMWAFACGVVASGVALEGRWWLAIMGIVLAGPLVCASSQAVNDWFDRHVDAINEPQRPIPSGRMPGRWGLYVAIFWTLLSLVWAAFLGRWAFAAAVAGLVLAWAYSAPPVRLKQNGWWGNAACGLCYEGLAWTTGAAVMAGGEMPGGRSL
;
A
#
# COMPACT_ATOMS: atom_id res chain seq x y z
N MET A 1 -23.84 -3.33 -16.87
CA MET A 1 -22.74 -2.42 -16.48
C MET A 1 -21.52 -2.80 -17.29
N ASN A 2 -20.92 -1.85 -18.01
CA ASN A 2 -19.64 -2.09 -18.68
C ASN A 2 -18.55 -2.32 -17.62
N ARG A 3 -17.68 -3.31 -17.86
CA ARG A 3 -16.54 -3.62 -17.01
C ARG A 3 -15.34 -2.80 -17.50
N PRO A 4 -14.44 -2.33 -16.62
CA PRO A 4 -13.23 -1.66 -17.05
C PRO A 4 -12.29 -2.65 -17.75
N GLU A 5 -11.48 -2.14 -18.66
CA GLU A 5 -10.37 -2.90 -19.23
C GLU A 5 -9.28 -3.15 -18.19
N PHE A 6 -8.52 -4.24 -18.34
CA PHE A 6 -7.40 -4.56 -17.46
C PHE A 6 -6.33 -3.48 -17.45
N SER A 7 -6.09 -2.81 -18.59
CA SER A 7 -5.18 -1.68 -18.74
C SER A 7 -5.55 -0.52 -17.81
N ALA A 8 -6.83 -0.17 -17.73
CA ALA A 8 -7.33 0.89 -16.87
C ALA A 8 -7.21 0.54 -15.38
N VAL A 9 -7.43 -0.73 -15.02
CA VAL A 9 -7.21 -1.22 -13.64
C VAL A 9 -5.72 -1.19 -13.29
N ALA A 10 -4.84 -1.63 -14.19
CA ALA A 10 -3.39 -1.57 -13.97
C ALA A 10 -2.91 -0.13 -13.81
N GLU A 11 -3.38 0.80 -14.63
CA GLU A 11 -3.06 2.23 -14.51
C GLU A 11 -3.55 2.81 -13.18
N LEU A 12 -4.76 2.45 -12.73
CA LEU A 12 -5.31 2.89 -11.44
C LEU A 12 -4.45 2.43 -10.25
N LEU A 13 -3.87 1.23 -10.33
CA LEU A 13 -3.02 0.68 -9.27
C LEU A 13 -1.59 1.25 -9.27
N LYS A 14 -1.20 2.00 -10.31
CA LYS A 14 0.08 2.71 -10.48
C LYS A 14 1.34 1.89 -10.15
N PRO A 15 1.68 0.85 -10.94
CA PRO A 15 2.82 -0.04 -10.71
C PRO A 15 4.16 0.61 -10.40
N ILE A 16 4.45 1.75 -11.03
CA ILE A 16 5.70 2.48 -10.82
C ILE A 16 5.86 2.96 -9.37
N THR A 17 4.75 3.21 -8.67
CA THR A 17 4.75 3.69 -7.28
C THR A 17 5.04 2.60 -6.26
N TRP A 18 5.06 1.33 -6.67
CA TRP A 18 5.30 0.18 -5.79
C TRP A 18 6.78 0.01 -5.46
N PHE A 19 7.67 0.49 -6.34
CA PHE A 19 9.10 0.27 -6.24
C PHE A 19 9.71 0.78 -4.92
N PRO A 20 9.37 2.01 -4.45
CA PRO A 20 9.87 2.52 -3.17
C PRO A 20 9.52 1.63 -1.96
N PRO A 21 8.23 1.31 -1.66
CA PRO A 21 7.92 0.46 -0.51
C PRO A 21 8.44 -0.98 -0.65
N MET A 22 8.56 -1.51 -1.88
CA MET A 22 9.23 -2.80 -2.10
C MET A 22 10.69 -2.76 -1.68
N TRP A 23 11.39 -1.67 -2.01
CA TRP A 23 12.78 -1.47 -1.63
C TRP A 23 12.93 -1.26 -0.12
N ALA A 24 12.06 -0.45 0.49
CA ALA A 24 12.03 -0.25 1.94
C ALA A 24 11.89 -1.59 2.69
N PHE A 25 10.94 -2.43 2.24
CA PHE A 25 10.75 -3.76 2.81
C PHE A 25 12.01 -4.63 2.67
N ALA A 26 12.62 -4.65 1.47
CA ALA A 26 13.85 -5.40 1.23
C ALA A 26 15.01 -4.90 2.12
N CYS A 27 15.14 -3.58 2.31
CA CYS A 27 16.10 -3.00 3.25
C CYS A 27 15.82 -3.48 4.68
N GLY A 28 14.56 -3.53 5.11
CA GLY A 28 14.18 -4.11 6.40
C GLY A 28 14.57 -5.58 6.55
N VAL A 29 14.34 -6.39 5.52
CA VAL A 29 14.77 -7.79 5.47
C VAL A 29 16.27 -7.91 5.68
N VAL A 30 17.08 -7.09 4.99
CA VAL A 30 18.54 -7.09 5.13
C VAL A 30 18.96 -6.58 6.52
N ALA A 31 18.36 -5.49 6.99
CA ALA A 31 18.65 -4.88 8.29
C ALA A 31 18.29 -5.76 9.49
N SER A 32 17.44 -6.78 9.29
CA SER A 32 17.15 -7.79 10.31
C SER A 32 18.39 -8.58 10.75
N GLY A 33 19.42 -8.67 9.90
CA GLY A 33 20.61 -9.50 10.14
C GLY A 33 20.33 -11.02 10.12
N VAL A 34 19.11 -11.43 9.79
CA VAL A 34 18.71 -12.84 9.71
C VAL A 34 19.05 -13.40 8.32
N ALA A 35 19.64 -14.59 8.29
CA ALA A 35 19.96 -15.26 7.03
C ALA A 35 18.69 -15.52 6.19
N LEU A 36 18.78 -15.23 4.88
CA LEU A 36 17.72 -15.45 3.91
C LEU A 36 17.54 -16.93 3.51
N GLU A 37 18.51 -17.78 3.83
CA GLU A 37 18.47 -19.20 3.49
C GLU A 37 17.24 -19.87 4.12
N GLY A 38 16.45 -20.57 3.30
CA GLY A 38 15.17 -21.15 3.71
C GLY A 38 14.02 -20.16 3.94
N ARG A 39 14.26 -18.84 3.84
CA ARG A 39 13.28 -17.77 4.12
C ARG A 39 13.04 -16.81 2.95
N TRP A 40 13.66 -17.06 1.80
CA TRP A 40 13.51 -16.21 0.60
C TRP A 40 12.05 -15.99 0.17
N TRP A 41 11.18 -16.99 0.41
CA TRP A 41 9.75 -16.89 0.12
C TRP A 41 9.04 -15.83 0.98
N LEU A 42 9.42 -15.66 2.25
CA LEU A 42 8.88 -14.61 3.13
C LEU A 42 9.25 -13.22 2.61
N ALA A 43 10.49 -13.05 2.14
CA ALA A 43 10.95 -11.80 1.56
C ALA A 43 10.14 -11.45 0.30
N ILE A 44 9.93 -12.40 -0.61
CA ILE A 44 9.10 -12.19 -1.82
C ILE A 44 7.65 -11.88 -1.45
N MET A 45 7.04 -12.66 -0.56
CA MET A 45 5.67 -12.43 -0.12
C MET A 45 5.51 -11.04 0.52
N GLY A 46 6.49 -10.61 1.30
CA GLY A 46 6.49 -9.28 1.90
C GLY A 46 6.70 -8.13 0.91
N ILE A 47 7.56 -8.32 -0.09
CA ILE A 47 7.71 -7.38 -1.21
C ILE A 47 6.39 -7.23 -1.98
N VAL A 48 5.69 -8.34 -2.24
CA VAL A 48 4.35 -8.33 -2.86
C VAL A 48 3.34 -7.61 -1.97
N LEU A 49 3.40 -7.82 -0.65
CA LEU A 49 2.55 -7.11 0.29
C LEU A 49 2.78 -5.59 0.24
N ALA A 50 4.04 -5.15 0.32
CA ALA A 50 4.38 -3.74 0.45
C ALA A 50 4.01 -2.93 -0.80
N GLY A 51 4.38 -3.42 -1.99
CA GLY A 51 4.16 -2.70 -3.25
C GLY A 51 2.82 -3.05 -3.91
N PRO A 52 2.75 -4.17 -4.66
CA PRO A 52 1.58 -4.55 -5.44
C PRO A 52 0.26 -4.63 -4.67
N LEU A 53 0.28 -4.81 -3.35
CA LEU A 53 -0.93 -4.90 -2.52
C LEU A 53 -1.20 -3.59 -1.75
N VAL A 54 -0.46 -3.30 -0.68
CA VAL A 54 -0.77 -2.15 0.20
C VAL A 54 -0.60 -0.82 -0.53
N CYS A 55 0.51 -0.61 -1.24
CA CYS A 55 0.73 0.64 -1.98
C CYS A 55 -0.31 0.82 -3.10
N ALA A 56 -0.55 -0.22 -3.90
CA ALA A 56 -1.57 -0.19 -4.95
C ALA A 56 -2.98 0.12 -4.41
N SER A 57 -3.33 -0.44 -3.24
CA SER A 57 -4.58 -0.13 -2.55
C SER A 57 -4.65 1.36 -2.18
N SER A 58 -3.56 1.92 -1.64
CA SER A 58 -3.48 3.36 -1.32
C SER A 58 -3.69 4.24 -2.55
N GLN A 59 -3.14 3.86 -3.71
CA GLN A 59 -3.31 4.61 -4.96
C GLN A 59 -4.76 4.57 -5.44
N ALA A 60 -5.40 3.39 -5.44
CA ALA A 60 -6.80 3.26 -5.84
C ALA A 60 -7.75 4.05 -4.92
N VAL A 61 -7.51 4.03 -3.61
CA VAL A 61 -8.26 4.82 -2.63
C VAL A 61 -8.07 6.32 -2.91
N ASN A 62 -6.83 6.75 -3.16
CA ASN A 62 -6.50 8.15 -3.43
C ASN A 62 -7.24 8.68 -4.66
N ASP A 63 -7.09 8.00 -5.81
CA ASP A 63 -7.71 8.39 -7.07
C ASP A 63 -9.25 8.38 -6.97
N TRP A 64 -9.84 7.42 -6.22
CA TRP A 64 -11.28 7.42 -6.03
C TRP A 64 -11.77 8.67 -5.31
N PHE A 65 -11.09 9.10 -4.25
CA PHE A 65 -11.49 10.29 -3.49
C PHE A 65 -11.00 11.60 -4.12
N ASP A 66 -10.14 11.56 -5.13
CA ASP A 66 -9.67 12.72 -5.90
C ASP A 66 -10.32 12.89 -7.27
N ARG A 67 -11.12 11.94 -7.72
CA ARG A 67 -11.79 11.93 -9.05
C ARG A 67 -12.36 13.27 -9.53
N HIS A 68 -12.87 14.13 -8.64
CA HIS A 68 -13.41 15.45 -9.02
C HIS A 68 -12.34 16.51 -9.23
N VAL A 69 -11.26 16.46 -8.45
CA VAL A 69 -10.08 17.32 -8.62
C VAL A 69 -9.25 16.83 -9.81
N ASP A 70 -9.11 15.51 -9.96
CA ASP A 70 -8.43 14.89 -11.08
C ASP A 70 -9.17 15.12 -12.41
N ALA A 71 -10.50 15.26 -12.40
CA ALA A 71 -11.24 15.69 -13.59
C ALA A 71 -10.83 17.07 -14.11
N ILE A 72 -10.25 17.92 -13.27
CA ILE A 72 -9.75 19.25 -13.64
C ILE A 72 -8.26 19.16 -13.98
N ASN A 73 -7.47 18.51 -13.12
CA ASN A 73 -6.00 18.55 -13.21
C ASN A 73 -5.40 17.47 -14.13
N GLU A 74 -6.01 16.28 -14.17
CA GLU A 74 -5.49 15.11 -14.88
C GLU A 74 -6.65 14.30 -15.51
N PRO A 75 -7.42 14.91 -16.44
CA PRO A 75 -8.65 14.34 -16.98
C PRO A 75 -8.46 12.99 -17.70
N GLN A 76 -7.23 12.69 -18.14
CA GLN A 76 -6.87 11.42 -18.77
C GLN A 76 -6.86 10.22 -17.82
N ARG A 77 -6.82 10.43 -16.49
CA ARG A 77 -6.74 9.35 -15.50
C ARG A 77 -7.93 8.37 -15.61
N PRO A 78 -7.80 7.12 -15.14
CA PRO A 78 -8.81 6.09 -15.40
C PRO A 78 -10.23 6.44 -14.92
N ILE A 79 -10.38 7.07 -13.76
CA ILE A 79 -11.70 7.43 -13.20
C ILE A 79 -12.29 8.65 -13.92
N PRO A 80 -11.62 9.80 -14.02
CA PRO A 80 -12.19 10.98 -14.70
C PRO A 80 -12.45 10.79 -16.19
N SER A 81 -11.60 10.02 -16.90
CA SER A 81 -11.78 9.71 -18.32
C SER A 81 -12.96 8.78 -18.62
N GLY A 82 -13.60 8.21 -17.60
CA GLY A 82 -14.71 7.26 -17.74
C GLY A 82 -14.27 5.81 -18.02
N ARG A 83 -12.97 5.53 -18.16
CA ARG A 83 -12.43 4.17 -18.34
C ARG A 83 -12.68 3.26 -17.14
N MET A 84 -12.90 3.84 -15.95
CA MET A 84 -13.40 3.16 -14.75
C MET A 84 -14.87 3.55 -14.47
N PRO A 85 -15.86 2.90 -15.09
CA PRO A 85 -17.25 3.35 -15.03
C PRO A 85 -17.87 3.19 -13.63
N GLY A 86 -18.83 4.05 -13.28
CA GLY A 86 -19.63 3.94 -12.06
C GLY A 86 -18.79 3.93 -10.78
N ARG A 87 -18.87 2.83 -10.01
CA ARG A 87 -18.16 2.67 -8.72
C ARG A 87 -16.97 1.72 -8.81
N TRP A 88 -16.52 1.37 -10.01
CA TRP A 88 -15.42 0.41 -10.19
C TRP A 88 -14.13 0.84 -9.47
N GLY A 89 -13.78 2.13 -9.48
CA GLY A 89 -12.61 2.63 -8.73
C GLY A 89 -12.71 2.32 -7.22
N LEU A 90 -13.89 2.51 -6.63
CA LEU A 90 -14.15 2.17 -5.22
C LEU A 90 -14.12 0.65 -4.99
N TYR A 91 -14.72 -0.14 -5.88
CA TYR A 91 -14.72 -1.60 -5.75
C TYR A 91 -13.32 -2.17 -5.81
N VAL A 92 -12.46 -1.67 -6.72
CA VAL A 92 -11.04 -2.03 -6.77
C VAL A 92 -10.36 -1.64 -5.47
N ALA A 93 -10.54 -0.40 -4.98
CA ALA A 93 -9.94 0.04 -3.72
C ALA A 93 -10.30 -0.85 -2.52
N ILE A 94 -11.58 -1.20 -2.36
CA ILE A 94 -12.06 -2.09 -1.27
C ILE A 94 -11.51 -3.50 -1.45
N PHE A 95 -11.63 -4.07 -2.65
CA PHE A 95 -11.16 -5.42 -2.94
C PHE A 95 -9.66 -5.54 -2.67
N TRP A 96 -8.86 -4.57 -3.13
CA TRP A 96 -7.41 -4.57 -2.94
C TRP A 96 -7.01 -4.39 -1.47
N THR A 97 -7.77 -3.59 -0.70
CA THR A 97 -7.61 -3.48 0.75
C THR A 97 -7.80 -4.86 1.41
N LEU A 98 -8.90 -5.55 1.11
CA LEU A 98 -9.19 -6.87 1.68
C LEU A 98 -8.17 -7.93 1.25
N LEU A 99 -7.77 -7.92 -0.03
CA LEU A 99 -6.74 -8.81 -0.55
C LEU A 99 -5.39 -8.61 0.17
N SER A 100 -5.01 -7.34 0.42
CA SER A 100 -3.81 -7.00 1.17
C SER A 100 -3.84 -7.56 2.59
N LEU A 101 -4.99 -7.46 3.28
CA LEU A 101 -5.16 -7.99 4.63
C LEU A 101 -5.09 -9.52 4.67
N VAL A 102 -5.77 -10.19 3.74
CA VAL A 102 -5.72 -11.65 3.61
C VAL A 102 -4.29 -12.11 3.35
N TRP A 103 -3.57 -11.44 2.46
CA TRP A 103 -2.17 -11.74 2.17
C TRP A 103 -1.27 -11.54 3.39
N ALA A 104 -1.43 -10.42 4.09
CA ALA A 104 -0.64 -10.10 5.28
C ALA A 104 -0.84 -11.12 6.42
N ALA A 105 -2.02 -11.75 6.51
CA ALA A 105 -2.29 -12.78 7.52
C ALA A 105 -1.35 -13.99 7.41
N PHE A 106 -0.87 -14.31 6.19
CA PHE A 106 0.09 -15.40 5.96
C PHE A 106 1.53 -15.04 6.33
N LEU A 107 1.84 -13.76 6.57
CA LEU A 107 3.17 -13.27 6.96
C LEU A 107 3.33 -13.10 8.49
N GLY A 108 2.28 -13.41 9.25
CA GLY A 108 2.28 -13.36 10.72
C GLY A 108 1.74 -12.06 11.31
N ARG A 109 1.63 -12.05 12.64
CA ARG A 109 0.86 -11.02 13.37
C ARG A 109 1.35 -9.59 13.19
N TRP A 110 2.65 -9.35 13.08
CA TRP A 110 3.20 -8.00 12.93
C TRP A 110 3.06 -7.48 11.51
N ALA A 111 3.25 -8.34 10.50
CA ALA A 111 2.96 -7.97 9.12
C ALA A 111 1.49 -7.63 8.93
N PHE A 112 0.59 -8.41 9.54
CA PHE A 112 -0.83 -8.11 9.54
C PHE A 112 -1.14 -6.78 10.25
N ALA A 113 -0.58 -6.54 11.44
CA ALA A 113 -0.79 -5.29 12.17
C ALA A 113 -0.27 -4.06 11.40
N ALA A 114 0.92 -4.16 10.79
CA ALA A 114 1.48 -3.09 9.97
C ALA A 114 0.65 -2.84 8.70
N ALA A 115 0.16 -3.90 8.04
CA ALA A 115 -0.75 -3.78 6.90
C ALA A 115 -2.07 -3.10 7.28
N VAL A 116 -2.66 -3.47 8.43
CA VAL A 116 -3.85 -2.80 8.97
C VAL A 116 -3.58 -1.32 9.21
N ALA A 117 -2.49 -0.98 9.89
CA ALA A 117 -2.12 0.41 10.16
C ALA A 117 -1.92 1.21 8.86
N GLY A 118 -1.17 0.65 7.91
CA GLY A 118 -0.91 1.27 6.60
C GLY A 118 -2.19 1.49 5.79
N LEU A 119 -3.09 0.49 5.74
CA LEU A 119 -4.36 0.60 5.02
C LEU A 119 -5.31 1.58 5.70
N VAL A 120 -5.42 1.56 7.04
CA VAL A 120 -6.21 2.56 7.79
C VAL A 120 -5.71 3.97 7.48
N LEU A 121 -4.40 4.17 7.47
CA LEU A 121 -3.80 5.46 7.13
C LEU A 121 -4.01 5.83 5.66
N ALA A 122 -3.96 4.90 4.72
CA ALA A 122 -4.27 5.15 3.32
C ALA A 122 -5.71 5.66 3.11
N TRP A 123 -6.67 5.04 3.81
CA TRP A 123 -8.06 5.49 3.85
C TRP A 123 -8.19 6.83 4.56
N ALA A 124 -7.61 7.00 5.75
CA ALA A 124 -7.66 8.26 6.50
C ALA A 124 -6.99 9.43 5.74
N TYR A 125 -5.94 9.16 4.96
CA TYR A 125 -5.23 10.14 4.15
C TYR A 125 -6.12 10.73 3.05
N SER A 126 -6.99 9.91 2.44
CA SER A 126 -7.73 10.29 1.22
C SER A 126 -9.24 10.49 1.43
N ALA A 127 -9.86 9.71 2.30
CA ALA A 127 -11.31 9.66 2.48
C ALA A 127 -11.81 10.72 3.49
N PRO A 128 -12.94 11.39 3.21
CA PRO A 128 -13.62 12.21 4.21
C PRO A 128 -14.23 11.34 5.34
N PRO A 129 -14.41 11.88 6.56
CA PRO A 129 -14.16 13.28 6.94
C PRO A 129 -12.70 13.58 7.32
N VAL A 130 -11.83 12.57 7.45
CA VAL A 130 -10.48 12.74 8.00
C VAL A 130 -9.52 13.41 7.01
N ARG A 131 -9.41 12.84 5.80
CA ARG A 131 -8.65 13.34 4.64
C ARG A 131 -7.34 14.07 5.00
N LEU A 132 -6.42 13.37 5.68
CA LEU A 132 -5.20 13.95 6.27
C LEU A 132 -4.37 14.79 5.30
N LYS A 133 -4.39 14.47 4.01
CA LYS A 133 -3.65 15.18 2.96
C LYS A 133 -4.02 16.66 2.82
N GLN A 134 -5.14 17.10 3.38
CA GLN A 134 -5.50 18.52 3.42
C GLN A 134 -4.69 19.32 4.45
N ASN A 135 -4.01 18.64 5.37
CA ASN A 135 -3.13 19.25 6.36
C ASN A 135 -1.67 18.86 6.07
N GLY A 136 -0.79 19.85 5.90
CA GLY A 136 0.61 19.61 5.55
C GLY A 136 1.40 18.81 6.60
N TRP A 137 1.07 18.94 7.89
CA TRP A 137 1.75 18.17 8.93
C TRP A 137 1.27 16.72 8.95
N TRP A 138 -0.04 16.52 9.00
CA TRP A 138 -0.62 15.18 9.10
C TRP A 138 -0.47 14.36 7.82
N GLY A 139 -0.59 15.01 6.66
CA GLY A 139 -0.34 14.36 5.37
C GLY A 139 1.10 13.88 5.25
N ASN A 140 2.08 14.75 5.54
CA ASN A 140 3.49 14.37 5.48
C ASN A 140 3.86 13.30 6.51
N ALA A 141 3.31 13.38 7.73
CA ALA A 141 3.52 12.36 8.76
C ALA A 141 2.96 10.99 8.33
N ALA A 142 1.73 10.95 7.79
CA ALA A 142 1.13 9.72 7.29
C ALA A 142 1.93 9.13 6.12
N CYS A 143 2.38 9.96 5.17
CA CYS A 143 3.25 9.53 4.09
C CYS A 143 4.57 8.94 4.62
N GLY A 144 5.32 9.68 5.44
CA GLY A 144 6.61 9.19 5.95
C GLY A 144 6.48 7.90 6.75
N LEU A 145 5.44 7.80 7.59
CA LEU A 145 5.18 6.61 8.39
C LEU A 145 4.83 5.40 7.50
N CYS A 146 3.91 5.55 6.54
CA CYS A 146 3.39 4.41 5.79
C CYS A 146 4.21 4.01 4.59
N TYR A 147 4.73 4.97 3.83
CA TYR A 147 5.34 4.69 2.53
C TYR A 147 6.68 3.95 2.69
N GLU A 148 7.46 4.32 3.71
CA GLU A 148 8.79 3.76 3.94
C GLU A 148 8.90 3.12 5.33
N GLY A 149 8.45 3.81 6.39
CA GLY A 149 8.64 3.37 7.78
C GLY A 149 7.98 2.01 8.09
N LEU A 150 6.69 1.86 7.80
CA LEU A 150 5.98 0.61 8.03
C LEU A 150 6.52 -0.52 7.14
N ALA A 151 6.84 -0.24 5.87
CA ALA A 151 7.37 -1.25 4.96
C ALA A 151 8.73 -1.79 5.45
N TRP A 152 9.65 -0.90 5.84
CA TRP A 152 10.94 -1.28 6.41
C TRP A 152 10.81 -2.09 7.70
N THR A 153 10.09 -1.55 8.69
CA THR A 153 9.95 -2.21 10.00
C THR A 153 9.24 -3.55 9.87
N THR A 154 8.29 -3.69 8.93
CA THR A 154 7.66 -4.98 8.62
C THR A 154 8.63 -5.97 8.01
N GLY A 155 9.49 -5.54 7.08
CA GLY A 155 10.53 -6.39 6.49
C GLY A 155 11.44 -7.01 7.53
N ALA A 156 11.87 -6.21 8.50
CA ALA A 156 12.68 -6.70 9.60
C ALA A 156 11.90 -7.67 10.52
N ALA A 157 10.65 -7.34 10.87
CA ALA A 157 9.82 -8.15 11.77
C ALA A 157 9.45 -9.53 11.19
N VAL A 158 9.15 -9.58 9.89
CA VAL A 158 8.86 -10.84 9.17
C VAL A 158 10.06 -11.78 9.25
N MET A 159 11.27 -11.25 9.05
CA MET A 159 12.49 -12.06 9.09
C MET A 159 12.87 -12.54 10.48
N ALA A 160 12.57 -11.74 11.52
CA ALA A 160 12.77 -12.12 12.92
C ALA A 160 11.80 -13.22 13.42
N GLY A 161 11.08 -13.90 12.53
CA GLY A 161 10.11 -14.94 12.89
C GLY A 161 8.75 -14.39 13.32
N GLY A 162 8.43 -13.14 12.93
CA GLY A 162 7.24 -12.47 13.42
C GLY A 162 7.38 -12.04 14.88
N GLU A 163 8.58 -11.68 15.31
CA GLU A 163 8.83 -10.89 16.51
C GLU A 163 9.26 -9.47 16.11
N MET A 164 9.01 -8.49 16.98
CA MET A 164 9.49 -7.12 16.73
C MET A 164 11.03 -7.13 16.74
N PRO A 165 11.70 -6.54 15.74
CA PRO A 165 13.15 -6.48 15.68
C PRO A 165 13.71 -5.74 16.91
N GLY A 166 14.88 -6.18 17.38
CA GLY A 166 15.60 -5.43 18.41
C GLY A 166 15.96 -4.02 17.92
N GLY A 167 16.06 -3.04 18.83
CA GLY A 167 16.23 -1.61 18.49
C GLY A 167 17.48 -1.21 17.70
N ARG A 168 18.34 -2.16 17.31
CA ARG A 168 19.47 -1.92 16.38
C ARG A 168 19.05 -2.05 14.91
N SER A 169 17.88 -2.60 14.63
CA SER A 169 17.34 -2.84 13.28
C SER A 169 16.22 -1.87 12.88
N LEU A 170 15.85 -0.96 13.79
CA LEU A 170 14.84 0.10 13.63
C LEU A 170 15.54 1.46 13.54
#